data_AF-A0ABD0XXW0-F1
#
_entry.id   AF-A0ABD0XXW0-F1
#
_cell.length_a   1.000
_cell.length_b   1.000
_cell.length_c   1.000
_cell.angle_alpha   90.00
_cell.angle_beta   90.00
_cell.angle_gamma   90.00
#
_symmetry.space_group_name_H-M   'P 1'
#
loop_
_entity.id
_entity.type
_entity.pdbx_description
1 polymer ?
#
loop_
_entity_poly.entity_id
_entity_poly.type
_entity_poly.pdbx_seq_one_letter_code
_entity_poly.pdbx_strand_id
1 'polypeptide(L)'
;KTERVIAHRLCPYLDTINRHVLDFDFEKLCSVSLSRINVYACLVCGKYFQGRGTNTHAYTHSVAESHHVFLNLHTLKFYCLPDNYEIVDSSLDDIKYVLNPTFTSDHIRQLDSSDKLSRAIDGTLYIPGIVGLNNIKANDYCNVILQALSHVIPLRDYFLREINYARIKRPPGDSSFLLVQRFGELMRKLWNPRNFKAHVSPHEMLQAVVLWSRKKFQFTKQGDPIDFLSWFLNALHLALNGTKKGDSSIVYKTFLGYMRIRTRKIPPVELEEKQRAELQLTNDYMETVTDSPFLYLTCDLPPPPLFKDEIMENIIPQVSLYTLLTKFNGETEKEYKTYKENFMKKFEITKLPPYLILYIKRFTKNTFFIEKNPTIVNFPVKGIDFGDILTPEIKAQHKYTTYDLVANIVHDGEPSKGTYRVHVLHKGNGKWYEMQDLHVIDILPQMITLTEAYIQIYELKKEDSS
;
A
#
# COMPACT_ATOMS: atom_id res chain seq x y z
N LYS A 1 33.03 -48.81 7.70
CA LYS A 1 33.86 -48.14 6.68
C LYS A 1 33.24 -48.36 5.30
N THR A 2 32.40 -47.43 4.87
CA THR A 2 32.26 -46.98 3.47
C THR A 2 31.29 -45.80 3.49
N GLU A 3 31.83 -44.63 3.83
CA GLU A 3 31.19 -43.36 3.52
C GLU A 3 30.97 -43.33 2.00
N ARG A 4 29.72 -43.40 1.57
CA ARG A 4 29.34 -43.08 0.19
C ARG A 4 29.61 -41.59 0.00
N VAL A 5 30.76 -41.29 -0.59
CA VAL A 5 31.07 -39.98 -1.17
C VAL A 5 29.93 -39.65 -2.13
N ILE A 6 29.08 -38.70 -1.74
CA ILE A 6 28.04 -38.16 -2.61
C ILE A 6 28.79 -37.39 -3.69
N ALA A 7 29.03 -38.03 -4.83
CA ALA A 7 29.49 -37.34 -6.01
C ALA A 7 28.47 -36.23 -6.30
N HIS A 8 28.90 -34.97 -6.18
CA HIS A 8 28.16 -33.84 -6.75
C HIS A 8 28.07 -34.11 -8.25
N ARG A 9 26.98 -34.76 -8.68
CA ARG A 9 26.68 -34.93 -10.10
C ARG A 9 26.46 -33.53 -10.65
N LEU A 10 27.42 -33.04 -11.45
CA LEU A 10 27.21 -31.91 -12.34
C LEU A 10 26.02 -32.27 -13.23
N CYS A 11 24.90 -31.61 -13.02
CA CYS A 11 23.70 -31.81 -13.83
C CYS A 11 23.97 -31.27 -15.24
N PRO A 12 23.88 -32.10 -16.30
CA PRO A 12 24.21 -31.67 -17.65
C PRO A 12 23.16 -30.71 -18.24
N TYR A 13 21.96 -30.64 -17.63
CA TYR A 13 20.82 -29.90 -18.17
C TYR A 13 20.67 -28.48 -17.62
N LEU A 14 21.66 -27.96 -16.89
CA LEU A 14 21.60 -26.61 -16.30
C LEU A 14 21.57 -25.49 -17.34
N ASP A 15 22.14 -25.75 -18.52
CA ASP A 15 22.12 -24.87 -19.69
C ASP A 15 20.72 -24.70 -20.30
N THR A 16 19.83 -25.70 -20.12
CA THR A 16 18.44 -25.64 -20.62
C THR A 16 17.54 -24.67 -19.86
N ILE A 17 18.01 -24.11 -18.74
CA ILE A 17 17.23 -23.23 -17.89
C ILE A 17 17.03 -21.88 -18.57
N ASN A 18 15.79 -21.53 -18.85
CA ASN A 18 15.42 -20.24 -19.40
C ASN A 18 14.81 -19.36 -18.31
N ARG A 19 15.58 -18.39 -17.82
CA ARG A 19 15.11 -17.49 -16.74
C ARG A 19 14.07 -16.47 -17.20
N HIS A 20 13.97 -16.17 -18.50
CA HIS A 20 13.01 -15.19 -19.03
C HIS A 20 11.55 -15.65 -18.90
N VAL A 21 11.32 -16.97 -18.88
CA VAL A 21 9.98 -17.56 -18.76
C VAL A 21 9.57 -17.84 -17.31
N LEU A 22 10.49 -17.66 -16.35
CA LEU A 22 10.22 -17.93 -14.94
C LEU A 22 9.42 -16.77 -14.35
N ASP A 23 8.19 -17.09 -13.92
CA ASP A 23 7.28 -16.14 -13.30
C ASP A 23 6.72 -16.71 -12.00
N PHE A 24 7.26 -16.25 -10.88
CA PHE A 24 6.92 -16.73 -9.55
C PHE A 24 5.83 -15.88 -8.86
N ASP A 25 5.11 -15.04 -9.62
CA ASP A 25 4.07 -14.14 -9.10
C ASP A 25 2.66 -14.72 -9.06
N PHE A 26 2.49 -15.90 -9.65
CA PHE A 26 1.22 -16.59 -9.71
C PHE A 26 1.08 -17.68 -8.66
N GLU A 27 -0.17 -18.12 -8.48
CA GLU A 27 -0.52 -19.16 -7.53
C GLU A 27 0.26 -20.46 -7.80
N LYS A 28 0.86 -21.00 -6.73
CA LYS A 28 1.70 -22.21 -6.77
C LYS A 28 0.85 -23.49 -6.87
N LEU A 29 0.11 -23.64 -7.96
CA LEU A 29 -0.73 -24.79 -8.27
C LEU A 29 -0.24 -25.51 -9.53
N CYS A 30 -0.54 -26.80 -9.64
CA CYS A 30 -0.26 -27.54 -10.87
C CYS A 30 -1.18 -27.09 -12.01
N SER A 31 -0.62 -26.77 -13.16
CA SER A 31 -1.36 -26.36 -14.35
C SER A 31 -2.26 -27.46 -14.95
N VAL A 32 -2.11 -28.72 -14.50
CA VAL A 32 -2.90 -29.87 -14.97
C VAL A 32 -3.94 -30.29 -13.92
N SER A 33 -3.49 -30.61 -12.70
CA SER A 33 -4.38 -31.12 -11.64
C SER A 33 -5.00 -30.04 -10.75
N LEU A 34 -4.57 -28.78 -10.88
CA LEU A 34 -4.92 -27.67 -9.99
C LEU A 34 -4.56 -27.89 -8.51
N SER A 35 -3.78 -28.94 -8.21
CA SER A 35 -3.34 -29.24 -6.85
C SER A 35 -2.26 -28.28 -6.38
N ARG A 36 -2.31 -27.91 -5.10
CA ARG A 36 -1.29 -27.10 -4.41
C ARG A 36 -0.22 -27.97 -3.72
N ILE A 37 -0.38 -29.29 -3.72
CA ILE A 37 0.48 -30.21 -2.96
C ILE A 37 1.67 -30.62 -3.81
N ASN A 38 2.89 -30.45 -3.30
CA ASN A 38 4.13 -30.89 -3.96
C ASN A 38 4.24 -30.36 -5.40
N VAL A 39 4.10 -29.03 -5.56
CA VAL A 39 4.20 -28.37 -6.87
C VAL A 39 5.66 -28.06 -7.19
N TYR A 40 6.04 -28.35 -8.43
CA TYR A 40 7.36 -28.15 -9.00
C TYR A 40 7.25 -27.18 -10.19
N ALA A 41 8.10 -26.17 -10.24
CA ALA A 41 8.25 -25.29 -11.39
C ALA A 41 9.26 -25.88 -12.37
N CYS A 42 8.85 -26.06 -13.62
CA CYS A 42 9.75 -26.40 -14.71
C CYS A 42 10.61 -25.18 -15.05
N LEU A 43 11.94 -25.30 -14.94
CA LEU A 43 12.84 -24.18 -15.17
C LEU A 43 13.11 -23.88 -16.65
N VAL A 44 12.62 -24.74 -17.55
CA VAL A 44 12.74 -24.57 -19.01
C VAL A 44 11.57 -23.79 -19.59
N CYS A 45 10.34 -24.05 -19.11
CA CYS A 45 9.12 -23.43 -19.65
C CYS A 45 8.33 -22.57 -18.66
N GLY A 46 8.72 -22.54 -17.38
CA GLY A 46 8.07 -21.76 -16.32
C GLY A 46 6.74 -22.34 -15.78
N LYS A 47 6.20 -23.40 -16.38
CA LYS A 47 4.93 -24.02 -15.94
C LYS A 47 5.08 -24.85 -14.67
N TYR A 48 3.98 -25.00 -13.94
CA TYR A 48 3.93 -25.67 -12.64
C TYR A 48 3.28 -27.05 -12.74
N PHE A 49 3.93 -28.07 -12.18
CA PHE A 49 3.49 -29.45 -12.24
C PHE A 49 3.53 -30.13 -10.87
N GLN A 50 2.56 -31.02 -10.62
CA GLN A 50 2.46 -31.76 -9.37
C GLN A 50 3.38 -32.97 -9.36
N GLY A 51 4.06 -33.18 -8.23
CA GLY A 51 4.77 -34.40 -7.87
C GLY A 51 6.07 -34.62 -8.63
N ARG A 52 6.89 -35.57 -8.15
CA ARG A 52 8.15 -35.98 -8.78
C ARG A 52 8.24 -37.48 -9.08
N GLY A 53 7.19 -38.24 -8.77
CA GLY A 53 7.17 -39.69 -8.94
C GLY A 53 6.86 -40.07 -10.39
N THR A 54 7.07 -41.33 -10.75
CA THR A 54 6.89 -41.81 -12.14
C THR A 54 5.49 -41.57 -12.72
N ASN A 55 4.46 -41.51 -11.86
CA ASN A 55 3.06 -41.30 -12.25
C ASN A 55 2.59 -39.85 -12.03
N THR A 56 3.50 -38.89 -11.87
CA THR A 56 3.14 -37.51 -11.57
C THR A 56 3.35 -36.59 -12.77
N HIS A 57 2.62 -35.48 -12.80
CA HIS A 57 2.63 -34.57 -13.95
C HIS A 57 4.01 -33.98 -14.25
N ALA A 58 4.85 -33.70 -13.25
CA ALA A 58 6.20 -33.17 -13.53
C ALA A 58 7.10 -34.22 -14.20
N TYR A 59 6.99 -35.49 -13.78
CA TYR A 59 7.74 -36.59 -14.40
C TYR A 59 7.29 -36.81 -15.84
N THR A 60 5.96 -36.91 -16.08
CA THR A 60 5.42 -37.03 -17.43
C THR A 60 5.81 -35.85 -18.31
N HIS A 61 5.77 -34.61 -17.79
CA HIS A 61 6.22 -33.42 -18.51
C HIS A 61 7.71 -33.49 -18.85
N SER A 62 8.55 -33.98 -17.93
CA SER A 62 9.99 -34.08 -18.17
C SER A 62 10.33 -34.99 -19.34
N VAL A 63 9.63 -36.11 -19.47
CA VAL A 63 9.83 -37.07 -20.55
C VAL A 63 9.17 -36.61 -21.85
N ALA A 64 7.96 -36.06 -21.77
CA ALA A 64 7.19 -35.66 -22.96
C ALA A 64 7.79 -34.44 -23.68
N GLU A 65 8.23 -33.44 -22.92
CA GLU A 65 8.75 -32.17 -23.46
C GLU A 65 10.27 -32.09 -23.40
N SER A 66 10.96 -33.13 -22.93
CA SER A 66 12.41 -33.14 -22.70
C SER A 66 12.89 -31.99 -21.79
N HIS A 67 12.07 -31.61 -20.81
CA HIS A 67 12.39 -30.57 -19.82
C HIS A 67 12.86 -31.21 -18.52
N HIS A 68 14.15 -31.16 -18.23
CA HIS A 68 14.73 -32.01 -17.18
C HIS A 68 14.86 -31.33 -15.82
N VAL A 69 14.83 -30.01 -15.74
CA VAL A 69 15.15 -29.27 -14.50
C VAL A 69 13.91 -28.68 -13.85
N PHE A 70 13.70 -29.02 -12.57
CA PHE A 70 12.54 -28.59 -11.79
C PHE A 70 12.94 -28.01 -10.42
N LEU A 71 12.17 -27.03 -9.95
CA LEU A 71 12.29 -26.44 -8.62
C LEU A 71 11.05 -26.77 -7.79
N ASN A 72 11.24 -27.38 -6.63
CA ASN A 72 10.15 -27.55 -5.68
C ASN A 72 9.80 -26.21 -5.02
N LEU A 73 8.56 -25.74 -5.24
CA LEU A 73 8.11 -24.41 -4.81
C LEU A 73 7.94 -24.25 -3.29
N HIS A 74 7.96 -25.35 -2.53
CA HIS A 74 7.82 -25.37 -1.08
C HIS A 74 9.17 -25.56 -0.37
N THR A 75 9.97 -26.53 -0.83
CA THR A 75 11.25 -26.86 -0.20
C THR A 75 12.43 -26.06 -0.74
N LEU A 76 12.23 -25.32 -1.84
CA LEU A 76 13.28 -24.55 -2.55
C LEU A 76 14.46 -25.41 -3.03
N LYS A 77 14.21 -26.71 -3.22
CA LYS A 77 15.18 -27.69 -3.72
C LYS A 77 14.98 -27.93 -5.21
N PHE A 78 16.09 -28.05 -5.93
CA PHE A 78 16.11 -28.34 -7.35
C PHE A 78 16.23 -29.85 -7.59
N TYR A 79 15.58 -30.34 -8.63
CA TYR A 79 15.58 -31.75 -9.01
C TYR A 79 15.72 -31.90 -10.51
N CYS A 80 16.49 -32.91 -10.93
CA CYS A 80 16.50 -33.38 -12.30
C CYS A 80 15.46 -34.50 -12.44
N LEU A 81 14.53 -34.39 -13.38
CA LEU A 81 13.59 -35.46 -13.77
C LEU A 81 13.84 -35.81 -15.24
N PRO A 82 13.69 -37.07 -15.66
CA PRO A 82 13.11 -38.20 -14.93
C PRO A 82 14.07 -38.90 -13.93
N ASP A 83 15.38 -38.63 -13.99
CA ASP A 83 16.40 -39.32 -13.18
C ASP A 83 16.25 -39.17 -11.65
N ASN A 84 15.49 -38.17 -11.22
CA ASN A 84 15.05 -37.90 -9.86
C ASN A 84 16.19 -37.77 -8.82
N TYR A 85 17.19 -36.95 -9.14
CA TYR A 85 18.24 -36.55 -8.19
C TYR A 85 18.16 -35.06 -7.85
N GLU A 86 18.58 -34.70 -6.63
CA GLU A 86 18.65 -33.31 -6.17
C GLU A 86 19.84 -32.59 -6.84
N ILE A 87 19.59 -31.39 -7.35
CA ILE A 87 20.61 -30.54 -7.95
C ILE A 87 21.02 -29.50 -6.89
N VAL A 88 22.32 -29.48 -6.57
CA VAL A 88 22.91 -28.52 -5.64
C VAL A 88 23.94 -27.72 -6.39
N ASP A 89 23.56 -26.51 -6.81
CA ASP A 89 24.40 -25.60 -7.58
C ASP A 89 24.13 -24.15 -7.16
N SER A 90 25.19 -23.36 -6.96
CA SER A 90 25.12 -21.96 -6.53
C SER A 90 24.61 -21.03 -7.62
N SER A 91 24.74 -21.40 -8.90
CA SER A 91 24.23 -20.61 -10.03
C SER A 91 22.70 -20.50 -10.05
N LEU A 92 22.00 -21.34 -9.28
CA LEU A 92 20.53 -21.36 -9.18
C LEU A 92 19.99 -20.59 -7.96
N ASP A 93 20.88 -20.02 -7.14
CA ASP A 93 20.47 -19.29 -5.93
C ASP A 93 19.74 -17.98 -6.27
N ASP A 94 19.94 -17.43 -7.47
CA ASP A 94 19.16 -16.32 -8.01
C ASP A 94 17.69 -16.70 -8.17
N ILE A 95 17.39 -17.88 -8.73
CA ILE A 95 16.03 -18.40 -8.90
C ILE A 95 15.36 -18.61 -7.54
N LYS A 96 16.08 -19.17 -6.55
CA LYS A 96 15.58 -19.27 -5.18
C LYS A 96 15.24 -17.90 -4.60
N TYR A 97 16.13 -16.93 -4.84
CA TYR A 97 15.98 -15.58 -4.32
C TYR A 97 14.79 -14.85 -4.97
N VAL A 98 14.53 -15.03 -6.26
CA VAL A 98 13.34 -14.45 -6.91
C VAL A 98 12.05 -15.10 -6.42
N LEU A 99 12.05 -16.42 -6.23
CA LEU A 99 10.87 -17.14 -5.71
C LEU A 99 10.52 -16.72 -4.27
N ASN A 100 11.53 -16.52 -3.41
CA ASN A 100 11.34 -16.06 -2.04
C ASN A 100 12.48 -15.10 -1.61
N PRO A 101 12.34 -13.79 -1.91
CA PRO A 101 13.39 -12.83 -1.57
C PRO A 101 13.55 -12.73 -0.06
N THR A 102 14.80 -12.72 0.41
CA THR A 102 15.12 -12.63 1.84
C THR A 102 15.96 -11.40 2.14
N PHE A 103 15.65 -10.74 3.26
CA PHE A 103 16.29 -9.49 3.66
C PHE A 103 16.87 -9.61 5.07
N THR A 104 18.16 -9.28 5.19
CA THR A 104 18.84 -9.16 6.49
C THR A 104 18.60 -7.77 7.06
N SER A 105 18.76 -7.62 8.38
CA SER A 105 18.62 -6.31 9.04
C SER A 105 19.62 -5.27 8.51
N ASP A 106 20.83 -5.70 8.14
CA ASP A 106 21.84 -4.81 7.53
C ASP A 106 21.44 -4.37 6.13
N HIS A 107 20.91 -5.28 5.31
CA HIS A 107 20.43 -4.95 3.98
C HIS A 107 19.29 -3.94 4.05
N ILE A 108 18.33 -4.12 4.96
CA ILE A 108 17.20 -3.20 5.15
C ILE A 108 17.67 -1.80 5.52
N ARG A 109 18.66 -1.67 6.42
CA ARG A 109 19.24 -0.36 6.78
C ARG A 109 19.90 0.35 5.60
N GLN A 110 20.45 -0.40 4.66
CA GLN A 110 21.11 0.15 3.46
C GLN A 110 20.12 0.53 2.36
N LEU A 111 18.89 0.01 2.37
CA LEU A 111 17.89 0.31 1.33
C LEU A 111 17.59 1.81 1.22
N ASP A 112 17.53 2.52 2.33
CA ASP A 112 17.19 3.96 2.34
C ASP A 112 18.37 4.88 2.01
N SER A 113 19.59 4.36 1.91
CA SER A 113 20.80 5.14 1.60
C SER A 113 21.43 4.79 0.25
N SER A 114 20.94 3.73 -0.40
CA SER A 114 21.48 3.22 -1.65
C SER A 114 20.77 3.84 -2.85
N ASP A 115 21.52 4.46 -3.77
CA ASP A 115 21.05 4.82 -5.12
C ASP A 115 21.44 3.77 -6.18
N LYS A 116 21.73 2.54 -5.76
CA LYS A 116 22.20 1.50 -6.67
C LYS A 116 21.06 1.00 -7.55
N LEU A 117 21.19 1.23 -8.85
CA LEU A 117 20.36 0.59 -9.87
C LEU A 117 20.59 -0.93 -9.88
N SER A 118 19.48 -1.66 -9.88
CA SER A 118 19.42 -3.11 -10.09
C SER A 118 19.15 -3.40 -11.55
N ARG A 119 19.61 -4.56 -12.04
CA ARG A 119 19.46 -4.96 -13.44
C ARG A 119 18.64 -6.25 -13.51
N ALA A 120 17.57 -6.21 -14.30
CA ALA A 120 16.77 -7.38 -14.65
C ALA A 120 17.46 -8.19 -15.76
N ILE A 121 16.98 -9.41 -16.04
CA ILE A 121 17.65 -10.31 -16.99
C ILE A 121 17.56 -9.78 -18.43
N ASP A 122 16.48 -9.10 -18.76
CA ASP A 122 16.28 -8.39 -20.03
C ASP A 122 17.19 -7.18 -20.23
N GLY A 123 18.01 -6.84 -19.23
CA GLY A 123 18.89 -5.67 -19.24
C GLY A 123 18.23 -4.39 -18.72
N THR A 124 16.94 -4.42 -18.39
CA THR A 124 16.20 -3.27 -17.86
C THR A 124 16.76 -2.89 -16.49
N LEU A 125 17.08 -1.61 -16.32
CA LEU A 125 17.52 -1.06 -15.04
C LEU A 125 16.29 -0.62 -14.24
N TYR A 126 16.28 -0.93 -12.95
CA TYR A 126 15.22 -0.51 -12.03
C TYR A 126 15.80 -0.26 -10.63
N ILE A 127 15.04 0.45 -9.79
CA ILE A 127 15.40 0.69 -8.40
C ILE A 127 14.50 -0.19 -7.54
N PRO A 128 15.04 -0.96 -6.57
CA PRO A 128 14.20 -1.71 -5.63
C PRO A 128 13.19 -0.79 -4.94
N GLY A 129 11.92 -1.20 -4.93
CA GLY A 129 10.80 -0.38 -4.45
C GLY A 129 10.16 0.49 -5.54
N ILE A 130 10.93 0.99 -6.51
CA ILE A 130 10.44 1.73 -7.68
C ILE A 130 10.28 0.78 -8.86
N VAL A 131 9.26 -0.07 -8.78
CA VAL A 131 9.00 -1.17 -9.70
C VAL A 131 7.54 -1.15 -10.10
N GLY A 132 7.23 -1.33 -11.38
CA GLY A 132 5.85 -1.32 -11.86
C GLY A 132 5.03 -2.50 -11.32
N LEU A 133 3.72 -2.29 -11.11
CA LEU A 133 2.76 -3.34 -10.78
C LEU A 133 1.86 -3.64 -11.97
N ASN A 134 1.65 -4.93 -12.28
CA ASN A 134 0.77 -5.30 -13.38
C ASN A 134 -0.68 -4.83 -13.14
N ASN A 135 -1.26 -4.22 -14.17
CA ASN A 135 -2.69 -4.01 -14.26
C ASN A 135 -3.32 -5.20 -14.97
N ILE A 136 -4.17 -5.94 -14.26
CA ILE A 136 -4.86 -7.11 -14.80
C ILE A 136 -6.09 -6.65 -15.59
N LYS A 137 -6.86 -5.70 -15.04
CA LYS A 137 -8.00 -5.06 -15.70
C LYS A 137 -8.25 -3.66 -15.12
N ALA A 138 -8.64 -3.59 -13.85
CA ALA A 138 -9.09 -2.36 -13.19
C ALA A 138 -8.64 -2.33 -11.71
N ASN A 139 -7.39 -2.73 -11.44
CA ASN A 139 -6.81 -2.79 -10.10
C ASN A 139 -5.79 -1.69 -9.80
N ASP A 140 -5.75 -0.65 -10.63
CA ASP A 140 -4.91 0.54 -10.45
C ASP A 140 -5.14 1.19 -9.07
N TYR A 141 -6.38 1.26 -8.60
CA TYR A 141 -6.73 1.76 -7.25
C TYR A 141 -6.07 0.96 -6.12
N CYS A 142 -5.87 -0.35 -6.28
CA CYS A 142 -5.13 -1.17 -5.33
C CYS A 142 -3.62 -0.96 -5.48
N ASN A 143 -3.13 -0.91 -6.73
CA ASN A 143 -1.71 -0.77 -7.05
C ASN A 143 -1.14 0.49 -6.40
N VAL A 144 -1.81 1.64 -6.57
CA VAL A 144 -1.33 2.91 -5.99
C VAL A 144 -1.27 2.89 -4.46
N ILE A 145 -2.21 2.22 -3.79
CA ILE A 145 -2.19 2.07 -2.33
C ILE A 145 -1.05 1.15 -1.89
N LEU A 146 -0.88 0.01 -2.57
CA LEU A 146 0.18 -0.95 -2.24
C LEU A 146 1.56 -0.32 -2.44
N GLN A 147 1.73 0.48 -3.49
CA GLN A 147 2.95 1.24 -3.76
C GLN A 147 3.19 2.37 -2.76
N ALA A 148 2.15 3.12 -2.38
CA ALA A 148 2.29 4.16 -1.36
C ALA A 148 2.70 3.55 -0.01
N LEU A 149 2.10 2.42 0.37
CA LEU A 149 2.43 1.70 1.60
C LEU A 149 3.80 1.01 1.55
N SER A 150 4.30 0.63 0.37
CA SER A 150 5.62 0.02 0.20
C SER A 150 6.77 0.97 0.52
N HIS A 151 6.52 2.29 0.43
CA HIS A 151 7.48 3.35 0.74
C HIS A 151 7.38 3.88 2.16
N VAL A 152 6.49 3.30 2.99
CA VAL A 152 6.40 3.62 4.43
C VAL A 152 7.39 2.73 5.18
N ILE A 153 8.52 3.31 5.62
CA ILE A 153 9.69 2.57 6.13
C ILE A 153 9.34 1.58 7.25
N PRO A 154 8.63 1.95 8.34
CA PRO A 154 8.33 1.01 9.42
C PRO A 154 7.47 -0.17 8.95
N LEU A 155 6.55 0.09 8.01
CA LEU A 155 5.67 -0.93 7.46
C LEU A 155 6.46 -1.86 6.53
N ARG A 156 7.22 -1.28 5.60
CA ARG A 156 8.12 -2.00 4.69
C ARG A 156 9.06 -2.92 5.46
N ASP A 157 9.83 -2.38 6.39
CA ASP A 157 10.85 -3.12 7.15
C ASP A 157 10.24 -4.27 7.96
N TYR A 158 9.02 -4.06 8.47
CA TYR A 158 8.27 -5.10 9.15
C TYR A 158 7.92 -6.27 8.21
N PHE A 159 7.43 -5.96 7.00
CA PHE A 159 6.97 -6.94 6.03
C PHE A 159 8.08 -7.57 5.17
N LEU A 160 9.25 -6.95 5.06
CA LEU A 160 10.43 -7.53 4.39
C LEU A 160 11.01 -8.73 5.15
N ARG A 161 10.76 -8.82 6.46
CA ARG A 161 11.24 -9.92 7.31
C ARG A 161 10.08 -10.77 7.79
N GLU A 162 9.93 -11.94 7.18
CA GLU A 162 8.86 -12.89 7.50
C GLU A 162 8.83 -13.31 8.98
N ILE A 163 9.99 -13.34 9.65
CA ILE A 163 10.08 -13.65 11.08
C ILE A 163 9.26 -12.70 11.98
N ASN A 164 9.00 -11.47 11.53
CA ASN A 164 8.26 -10.47 12.30
C ASN A 164 6.77 -10.81 12.46
N TYR A 165 6.18 -11.53 11.50
CA TYR A 165 4.76 -11.87 11.50
C TYR A 165 4.49 -13.38 11.44
N ALA A 166 5.48 -14.21 11.12
CA ALA A 166 5.32 -15.67 11.05
C ALA A 166 4.96 -16.31 12.41
N ARG A 167 5.46 -15.76 13.53
CA ARG A 167 5.26 -16.34 14.88
C ARG A 167 3.95 -15.91 15.56
N ILE A 168 3.14 -15.10 14.91
CA ILE A 168 1.86 -14.63 15.47
C ILE A 168 0.94 -15.83 15.64
N LYS A 169 0.44 -16.03 16.87
CA LYS A 169 -0.53 -17.09 17.22
C LYS A 169 -1.84 -16.84 16.48
N ARG A 170 -2.42 -17.90 15.91
CA ARG A 170 -3.59 -17.79 15.05
C ARG A 170 -4.66 -18.80 15.42
N PRO A 171 -5.95 -18.46 15.26
CA PRO A 171 -7.02 -19.45 15.30
C PRO A 171 -6.87 -20.45 14.14
N PRO A 172 -7.23 -21.73 14.33
CA PRO A 172 -7.30 -22.67 13.22
C PRO A 172 -8.33 -22.21 12.19
N GLY A 173 -7.94 -22.20 10.91
CA GLY A 173 -8.81 -21.75 9.81
C GLY A 173 -8.84 -20.23 9.57
N ASP A 174 -7.94 -19.46 10.21
CA ASP A 174 -7.86 -18.02 9.99
C ASP A 174 -7.36 -17.67 8.59
N SER A 175 -8.31 -17.30 7.71
CA SER A 175 -8.04 -16.85 6.35
C SER A 175 -7.56 -15.40 6.29
N SER A 176 -7.66 -14.62 7.38
CA SER A 176 -7.22 -13.22 7.40
C SER A 176 -5.70 -13.09 7.31
N PHE A 177 -4.95 -14.05 7.88
CA PHE A 177 -3.50 -14.06 7.83
C PHE A 177 -2.94 -14.22 6.41
N LEU A 178 -3.73 -14.80 5.48
CA LEU A 178 -3.34 -14.88 4.08
C LEU A 178 -3.03 -13.48 3.52
N LEU A 179 -3.79 -12.46 3.95
CA LEU A 179 -3.55 -11.07 3.56
C LEU A 179 -2.17 -10.58 4.01
N VAL A 180 -1.79 -10.85 5.26
CA VAL A 180 -0.48 -10.48 5.85
C VAL A 180 0.65 -11.19 5.10
N GLN A 181 0.48 -12.49 4.85
CA GLN A 181 1.48 -13.28 4.12
C GLN A 181 1.67 -12.78 2.69
N ARG A 182 0.58 -12.60 1.92
CA ARG A 182 0.65 -12.12 0.53
C ARG A 182 1.17 -10.69 0.44
N PHE A 183 0.82 -9.83 1.39
CA PHE A 183 1.38 -8.49 1.45
C PHE A 183 2.89 -8.53 1.71
N GLY A 184 3.35 -9.35 2.66
CA GLY A 184 4.79 -9.54 2.90
C GLY A 184 5.55 -10.15 1.72
N GLU A 185 4.96 -11.10 1.01
CA GLU A 185 5.52 -11.63 -0.25
C GLU A 185 5.62 -10.54 -1.33
N LEU A 186 4.57 -9.73 -1.51
CA LEU A 186 4.58 -8.62 -2.46
C LEU A 186 5.65 -7.57 -2.10
N MET A 187 5.74 -7.15 -0.84
CA MET A 187 6.76 -6.20 -0.38
C MET A 187 8.17 -6.71 -0.69
N ARG A 188 8.44 -7.98 -0.40
CA ARG A 188 9.74 -8.62 -0.67
C ARG A 188 10.08 -8.66 -2.16
N LYS A 189 9.08 -8.85 -3.02
CA LYS A 189 9.24 -8.84 -4.48
C LYS A 189 9.45 -7.43 -5.03
N LEU A 190 8.71 -6.44 -4.54
CA LEU A 190 8.87 -5.03 -4.94
C LEU A 190 10.27 -4.51 -4.61
N TRP A 191 10.78 -4.84 -3.43
CA TRP A 191 12.11 -4.42 -2.96
C TRP A 191 13.22 -5.41 -3.29
N ASN A 192 12.99 -6.38 -4.17
CA ASN A 192 14.00 -7.36 -4.58
C ASN A 192 15.02 -6.72 -5.54
N PRO A 193 16.32 -6.63 -5.18
CA PRO A 193 17.36 -6.11 -6.07
C PRO A 193 17.81 -7.08 -7.18
N ARG A 194 17.28 -8.30 -7.21
CA ARG A 194 17.64 -9.36 -8.16
C ARG A 194 16.41 -9.93 -8.87
N ASN A 195 15.38 -9.11 -9.10
CA ASN A 195 14.24 -9.52 -9.92
C ASN A 195 14.66 -9.86 -11.35
N PHE A 196 13.97 -10.84 -11.93
CA PHE A 196 14.13 -11.22 -13.32
C PHE A 196 13.48 -10.22 -14.29
N LYS A 197 12.47 -9.49 -13.84
CA LYS A 197 11.72 -8.48 -14.58
C LYS A 197 11.66 -7.18 -13.76
N ALA A 198 11.62 -6.03 -14.43
CA ALA A 198 11.46 -4.72 -13.78
C ALA A 198 9.99 -4.38 -13.42
N HIS A 199 9.14 -5.40 -13.25
CA HIS A 199 7.76 -5.28 -12.81
C HIS A 199 7.36 -6.52 -11.99
N VAL A 200 6.35 -6.38 -11.15
CA VAL A 200 5.82 -7.46 -10.30
C VAL A 200 4.31 -7.56 -10.50
N SER A 201 3.79 -8.79 -10.59
CA SER A 201 2.35 -9.01 -10.65
C SER A 201 1.75 -9.11 -9.23
N PRO A 202 0.80 -8.23 -8.85
CA PRO A 202 0.15 -8.30 -7.54
C PRO A 202 -0.97 -9.35 -7.47
N HIS A 203 -1.03 -10.31 -8.40
CA HIS A 203 -2.18 -11.21 -8.57
C HIS A 203 -2.54 -11.98 -7.30
N GLU A 204 -1.58 -12.65 -6.65
CA GLU A 204 -1.83 -13.40 -5.40
C GLU A 204 -2.32 -12.48 -4.26
N MET A 205 -1.79 -11.25 -4.20
CA MET A 205 -2.24 -10.25 -3.23
C MET A 205 -3.68 -9.81 -3.50
N LEU A 206 -4.03 -9.54 -4.75
CA LEU A 206 -5.38 -9.16 -5.15
C LEU A 206 -6.39 -10.28 -4.92
N GLN A 207 -6.00 -11.55 -5.14
CA GLN A 207 -6.85 -12.69 -4.80
C GLN A 207 -7.14 -12.75 -3.29
N ALA A 208 -6.13 -12.55 -2.44
CA ALA A 208 -6.30 -12.49 -0.99
C ALA A 208 -7.23 -11.33 -0.58
N VAL A 209 -7.08 -10.17 -1.22
CA VAL A 209 -7.96 -9.01 -1.04
C VAL A 209 -9.41 -9.33 -1.42
N VAL A 210 -9.65 -9.94 -2.59
CA VAL A 210 -10.99 -10.31 -3.05
C VAL A 210 -11.66 -11.29 -2.09
N LEU A 211 -10.92 -12.31 -1.65
CA LEU A 211 -11.41 -13.33 -0.74
C LEU A 211 -11.82 -12.72 0.61
N TRP A 212 -10.95 -11.92 1.22
CA TRP A 212 -11.18 -11.37 2.55
C TRP A 212 -12.18 -10.20 2.55
N SER A 213 -12.19 -9.40 1.50
CA SER A 213 -13.16 -8.32 1.34
C SER A 213 -14.57 -8.82 0.96
N ARG A 214 -14.77 -10.14 0.87
CA ARG A 214 -16.03 -10.78 0.43
C ARG A 214 -16.49 -10.22 -0.92
N LYS A 215 -15.55 -10.10 -1.86
CA LYS A 215 -15.74 -9.54 -3.22
C LYS A 215 -16.13 -8.06 -3.26
N LYS A 216 -15.90 -7.29 -2.18
CA LYS A 216 -16.06 -5.82 -2.19
C LYS A 216 -15.02 -5.15 -3.09
N PHE A 217 -13.75 -5.56 -2.97
CA PHE A 217 -12.64 -5.03 -3.78
C PHE A 217 -12.26 -6.06 -4.83
N GLN A 218 -12.77 -5.88 -6.05
CA GLN A 218 -12.48 -6.74 -7.19
C GLN A 218 -11.40 -6.10 -8.06
N PHE A 219 -10.63 -6.91 -8.79
CA PHE A 219 -9.69 -6.41 -9.80
C PHE A 219 -10.33 -6.30 -11.20
N THR A 220 -11.57 -6.75 -11.37
CA THR A 220 -12.38 -6.63 -12.59
C THR A 220 -13.19 -5.34 -12.64
N LYS A 221 -13.43 -4.70 -11.49
CA LYS A 221 -14.15 -3.44 -11.35
C LYS A 221 -13.33 -2.50 -10.48
N GLN A 222 -13.06 -1.31 -10.99
CA GLN A 222 -12.33 -0.29 -10.26
C GLN A 222 -13.10 0.11 -8.99
N GLY A 223 -12.39 0.14 -7.86
CA GLY A 223 -12.87 0.64 -6.59
C GLY A 223 -12.29 2.02 -6.28
N ASP A 224 -12.63 2.54 -5.12
CA ASP A 224 -12.03 3.77 -4.60
C ASP A 224 -10.79 3.44 -3.74
N PRO A 225 -9.62 4.05 -4.00
CA PRO A 225 -8.43 3.86 -3.18
C PRO A 225 -8.63 4.18 -1.70
N ILE A 226 -9.48 5.15 -1.32
CA ILE A 226 -9.67 5.48 0.10
C ILE A 226 -10.44 4.39 0.83
N ASP A 227 -11.46 3.82 0.19
CA ASP A 227 -12.22 2.70 0.73
C ASP A 227 -11.33 1.47 0.87
N PHE A 228 -10.47 1.23 -0.13
CA PHE A 228 -9.50 0.14 -0.09
C PHE A 228 -8.47 0.37 1.02
N LEU A 229 -7.86 1.55 1.12
CA LEU A 229 -6.88 1.90 2.16
C LEU A 229 -7.46 1.73 3.56
N SER A 230 -8.65 2.31 3.79
CA SER A 230 -9.33 2.24 5.09
C SER A 230 -9.64 0.80 5.49
N TRP A 231 -10.17 0.00 4.56
CA TRP A 231 -10.39 -1.42 4.81
C TRP A 231 -9.08 -2.17 5.01
N PHE A 232 -8.06 -1.90 4.20
CA PHE A 232 -6.81 -2.64 4.15
C PHE A 232 -5.99 -2.45 5.42
N LEU A 233 -5.84 -1.20 5.90
CA LEU A 233 -5.15 -0.93 7.17
C LEU A 233 -5.86 -1.59 8.35
N ASN A 234 -7.19 -1.54 8.40
CA ASN A 234 -7.97 -2.20 9.45
C ASN A 234 -7.87 -3.72 9.36
N ALA A 235 -7.94 -4.29 8.16
CA ALA A 235 -7.81 -5.73 7.94
C ALA A 235 -6.41 -6.23 8.33
N LEU A 236 -5.35 -5.50 7.99
CA LEU A 236 -3.98 -5.81 8.42
C LEU A 236 -3.83 -5.69 9.94
N HIS A 237 -4.40 -4.65 10.56
CA HIS A 237 -4.35 -4.49 12.01
C HIS A 237 -5.00 -5.70 12.70
N LEU A 238 -6.19 -6.12 12.26
CA LEU A 238 -6.89 -7.28 12.82
C LEU A 238 -6.14 -8.59 12.58
N ALA A 239 -5.63 -8.82 11.36
CA ALA A 239 -4.90 -10.04 11.01
C ALA A 239 -3.54 -10.18 11.71
N LEU A 240 -2.99 -9.06 12.22
CA LEU A 240 -1.79 -9.03 13.06
C LEU A 240 -2.10 -9.17 14.57
N ASN A 241 -3.33 -9.56 14.94
CA ASN A 241 -3.83 -9.56 16.32
C ASN A 241 -3.73 -8.19 17.02
N GLY A 242 -3.92 -7.12 16.25
CA GLY A 242 -3.97 -5.76 16.76
C GLY A 242 -5.08 -5.60 17.82
N THR A 243 -4.80 -4.79 18.82
CA THR A 243 -5.75 -4.43 19.88
C THR A 243 -5.97 -2.93 19.88
N LYS A 244 -6.85 -2.42 20.76
CA LYS A 244 -7.06 -0.98 20.92
C LYS A 244 -5.81 -0.20 21.38
N LYS A 245 -4.74 -0.88 21.78
CA LYS A 245 -3.46 -0.24 22.17
C LYS A 245 -2.70 0.25 20.94
N GLY A 246 -2.09 1.43 21.03
CA GLY A 246 -1.36 2.04 19.92
C GLY A 246 -0.16 1.23 19.42
N ASP A 247 0.54 0.51 20.31
CA ASP A 247 1.70 -0.31 19.93
C ASP A 247 1.35 -1.76 19.60
N SER A 248 0.07 -2.08 19.44
CA SER A 248 -0.38 -3.47 19.29
C SER A 248 -0.06 -4.07 17.91
N SER A 249 -0.01 -3.24 16.87
CA SER A 249 0.37 -3.67 15.53
C SER A 249 1.23 -2.61 14.86
N ILE A 250 1.99 -3.02 13.84
CA ILE A 250 2.80 -2.09 13.06
C ILE A 250 1.94 -0.99 12.42
N VAL A 251 0.70 -1.30 12.05
CA VAL A 251 -0.24 -0.34 11.46
C VAL A 251 -0.54 0.79 12.45
N TYR A 252 -0.91 0.46 13.69
CA TYR A 252 -1.21 1.48 14.69
C TYR A 252 0.04 2.22 15.15
N LYS A 253 1.17 1.53 15.30
CA LYS A 253 2.44 2.17 15.64
C LYS A 253 2.88 3.21 14.59
N THR A 254 2.48 3.01 13.34
CA THR A 254 2.90 3.85 12.20
C THR A 254 1.91 4.97 11.92
N PHE A 255 0.61 4.68 11.87
CA PHE A 255 -0.42 5.61 11.38
C PHE A 255 -1.42 6.11 12.43
N LEU A 256 -1.42 5.57 13.65
CA LEU A 256 -2.44 5.93 14.65
C LEU A 256 -2.20 7.32 15.23
N GLY A 257 -3.07 8.25 14.87
CA GLY A 257 -3.23 9.53 15.54
C GLY A 257 -4.45 9.55 16.47
N TYR A 258 -4.55 10.61 17.26
CA TYR A 258 -5.72 10.88 18.10
C TYR A 258 -6.20 12.30 17.86
N MET A 259 -7.53 12.45 17.80
CA MET A 259 -8.18 13.74 17.73
C MET A 259 -9.29 13.82 18.77
N ARG A 260 -9.52 15.03 19.25
CA ARG A 260 -10.65 15.40 20.08
C ARG A 260 -11.71 16.04 19.18
N ILE A 261 -12.93 15.51 19.27
CA ILE A 261 -14.07 16.00 18.51
C ILE A 261 -15.03 16.62 19.51
N ARG A 262 -15.28 17.92 19.36
CA ARG A 262 -16.31 18.62 20.14
C ARG A 262 -17.54 18.76 19.27
N THR A 263 -18.65 18.17 19.70
CA THR A 263 -19.91 18.15 18.95
C THR A 263 -20.98 18.91 19.73
N ARG A 264 -21.59 19.89 19.07
CA ARG A 264 -22.71 20.68 19.58
C ARG A 264 -23.90 20.54 18.65
N LYS A 265 -25.07 20.21 19.17
CA LYS A 265 -26.30 20.16 18.38
C LYS A 265 -26.78 21.59 18.09
N ILE A 266 -27.33 21.83 16.92
CA ILE A 266 -27.89 23.14 16.52
C ILE A 266 -29.41 23.09 16.70
N PRO A 267 -30.01 24.02 17.45
CA PRO A 267 -31.46 24.14 17.53
C PRO A 267 -32.07 24.40 16.14
N PRO A 268 -33.27 23.87 15.86
CA PRO A 268 -33.99 24.16 14.62
C PRO A 268 -34.09 25.67 14.37
N VAL A 269 -33.84 26.08 13.12
CA VAL A 269 -33.85 27.50 12.72
C VAL A 269 -35.27 28.09 12.77
N GLU A 270 -36.30 27.22 12.71
CA GLU A 270 -37.73 27.57 12.73
C GLU A 270 -38.23 28.09 14.09
N LEU A 271 -37.47 27.91 15.17
CA LEU A 271 -37.85 28.34 16.51
C LEU A 271 -37.52 29.82 16.76
N GLU A 272 -38.31 30.49 17.61
CA GLU A 272 -38.04 31.87 18.04
C GLU A 272 -36.68 31.98 18.77
N GLU A 273 -36.02 33.13 18.66
CA GLU A 273 -34.68 33.35 19.25
C GLU A 273 -34.63 33.06 20.77
N LYS A 274 -35.68 33.40 21.52
CA LYS A 274 -35.78 33.08 22.95
C LYS A 274 -35.80 31.58 23.21
N GLN A 275 -36.64 30.84 22.48
CA GLN A 275 -36.74 29.39 22.60
C GLN A 275 -35.43 28.70 22.17
N ARG A 276 -34.73 29.24 21.16
CA ARG A 276 -33.42 28.74 20.73
C ARG A 276 -32.35 28.94 21.80
N ALA A 277 -32.33 30.10 22.45
CA ALA A 277 -31.41 30.39 23.56
C ALA A 277 -31.69 29.48 24.78
N GLU A 278 -32.95 29.24 25.10
CA GLU A 278 -33.35 28.30 26.16
C GLU A 278 -32.95 26.86 25.83
N LEU A 279 -33.16 26.40 24.59
CA LEU A 279 -32.76 25.06 24.16
C LEU A 279 -31.24 24.87 24.19
N GLN A 280 -30.45 25.89 23.86
CA GLN A 280 -28.98 25.83 23.94
C GLN A 280 -28.45 25.58 25.35
N LEU A 281 -29.22 25.96 26.38
CA LEU A 281 -28.88 25.72 27.79
C LEU A 281 -29.27 24.30 28.26
N THR A 282 -30.01 23.55 27.44
CA THR A 282 -30.39 22.17 27.76
C THR A 282 -29.22 21.23 27.54
N ASN A 283 -29.11 20.17 28.36
CA ASN A 283 -28.04 19.17 28.27
C ASN A 283 -27.87 18.58 26.86
N ASP A 284 -28.94 18.45 26.08
CA ASP A 284 -28.93 17.90 24.72
C ASP A 284 -28.23 18.80 23.68
N TYR A 285 -28.11 20.09 23.96
CA TYR A 285 -27.46 21.09 23.09
C TYR A 285 -26.12 21.58 23.64
N MET A 286 -25.70 21.07 24.81
CA MET A 286 -24.36 21.31 25.33
C MET A 286 -23.29 20.65 24.47
N GLU A 287 -22.08 21.20 24.52
CA GLU A 287 -20.94 20.65 23.81
C GLU A 287 -20.51 19.33 24.43
N THR A 288 -20.50 18.27 23.62
CA THR A 288 -19.98 16.95 24.01
C THR A 288 -18.57 16.77 23.46
N VAL A 289 -17.66 16.28 24.30
CA VAL A 289 -16.26 16.05 23.92
C VAL A 289 -16.03 14.55 23.80
N THR A 290 -15.54 14.11 22.64
CA THR A 290 -15.20 12.70 22.39
C THR A 290 -13.81 12.60 21.81
N ASP A 291 -12.94 11.82 22.47
CA ASP A 291 -11.62 11.51 21.93
C ASP A 291 -11.71 10.29 21.01
N SER A 292 -11.21 10.43 19.79
CA SER A 292 -11.32 9.42 18.73
C SER A 292 -9.97 9.15 18.06
N PRO A 293 -9.57 7.87 17.88
CA PRO A 293 -8.41 7.53 17.09
C PRO A 293 -8.68 7.71 15.59
N PHE A 294 -7.64 8.03 14.83
CA PHE A 294 -7.70 8.08 13.37
C PHE A 294 -6.47 7.43 12.73
N LEU A 295 -6.66 6.88 11.52
CA LEU A 295 -5.56 6.38 10.68
C LEU A 295 -5.24 7.34 9.52
N TYR A 296 -6.20 8.19 9.15
CA TYR A 296 -6.08 9.21 8.13
C TYR A 296 -6.98 10.39 8.45
N LEU A 297 -6.63 11.57 7.94
CA LEU A 297 -7.40 12.80 8.08
C LEU A 297 -8.09 13.15 6.77
N THR A 298 -9.41 13.33 6.81
CA THR A 298 -10.18 13.76 5.64
C THR A 298 -10.18 15.28 5.52
N CYS A 299 -9.56 15.80 4.47
CA CYS A 299 -9.55 17.20 4.06
C CYS A 299 -10.68 17.44 3.06
N ASP A 300 -11.59 18.35 3.38
CA ASP A 300 -12.72 18.69 2.51
C ASP A 300 -12.33 19.86 1.61
N LEU A 301 -12.41 19.68 0.30
CA LEU A 301 -12.18 20.76 -0.65
C LEU A 301 -13.35 21.75 -0.63
N PRO A 302 -13.09 23.06 -0.80
CA PRO A 302 -14.16 24.03 -1.03
C PRO A 302 -14.94 23.66 -2.30
N PRO A 303 -16.26 23.92 -2.34
CA PRO A 303 -17.04 23.68 -3.55
C PRO A 303 -16.46 24.49 -4.71
N PRO A 304 -16.39 23.93 -5.93
CA PRO A 304 -15.95 24.70 -7.08
C PRO A 304 -16.89 25.90 -7.30
N PRO A 305 -16.37 27.05 -7.76
CA PRO A 305 -17.21 28.20 -8.07
C PRO A 305 -18.33 27.81 -9.04
N LEU A 306 -19.58 28.10 -8.67
CA LEU A 306 -20.76 27.76 -9.48
C LEU A 306 -20.85 28.59 -10.77
N PHE A 307 -20.25 29.79 -10.76
CA PHE A 307 -20.19 30.69 -11.90
C PHE A 307 -18.79 30.65 -12.49
N LYS A 308 -18.70 30.27 -13.76
CA LYS A 308 -17.49 30.39 -14.57
C LYS A 308 -17.61 31.69 -15.33
N ASP A 309 -16.84 32.71 -14.95
CA ASP A 309 -16.67 33.88 -15.83
C ASP A 309 -15.99 33.42 -17.14
N GLU A 310 -16.23 34.09 -18.27
CA GLU A 310 -15.58 33.77 -19.56
C GLU A 310 -14.03 33.77 -19.49
N ILE A 311 -13.47 34.44 -18.47
CA ILE A 311 -12.02 34.47 -18.16
C ILE A 311 -11.59 33.26 -17.29
N MET A 312 -12.53 32.68 -16.53
CA MET A 312 -12.31 31.54 -15.63
C MET A 312 -12.55 30.17 -16.27
N GLU A 313 -13.05 30.09 -17.51
CA GLU A 313 -13.21 28.79 -18.19
C GLU A 313 -11.91 27.98 -18.26
N ASN A 314 -10.75 28.64 -18.20
CA ASN A 314 -9.43 28.02 -18.26
C ASN A 314 -8.68 27.93 -16.91
N ILE A 315 -9.24 28.44 -15.80
CA ILE A 315 -8.52 28.51 -14.53
C ILE A 315 -8.98 27.37 -13.61
N ILE A 316 -8.11 26.36 -13.45
CA ILE A 316 -8.30 25.30 -12.47
C ILE A 316 -8.23 25.93 -11.07
N PRO A 317 -9.25 25.76 -10.20
CA PRO A 317 -9.25 26.37 -8.87
C PRO A 317 -8.09 25.83 -8.04
N GLN A 318 -7.54 26.68 -7.17
CA GLN A 318 -6.42 26.31 -6.29
C GLN A 318 -6.74 26.63 -4.83
N VAL A 319 -6.25 25.78 -3.92
CA VAL A 319 -6.39 25.99 -2.47
C VAL A 319 -5.08 25.62 -1.77
N SER A 320 -4.70 26.36 -0.73
CA SER A 320 -3.54 26.00 0.10
C SER A 320 -3.87 24.83 1.02
N LEU A 321 -2.93 23.90 1.19
CA LEU A 321 -3.07 22.80 2.15
C LEU A 321 -3.34 23.31 3.56
N TYR A 322 -2.68 24.40 3.98
CA TYR A 322 -2.88 25.00 5.30
C TYR A 322 -4.34 25.41 5.53
N THR A 323 -5.01 25.92 4.50
CA THR A 323 -6.45 26.27 4.56
C THR A 323 -7.33 25.03 4.77
N LEU A 324 -6.94 23.86 4.24
CA LEU A 324 -7.68 22.62 4.48
C LEU A 324 -7.43 22.09 5.91
N LEU A 325 -6.23 22.31 6.44
CA LEU A 325 -5.83 21.86 7.76
C LEU A 325 -6.42 22.69 8.91
N THR A 326 -6.90 23.92 8.66
CA THR A 326 -7.60 24.74 9.67
C THR A 326 -8.82 24.03 10.25
N LYS A 327 -9.41 23.08 9.52
CA LYS A 327 -10.47 22.19 10.04
C LYS A 327 -10.09 21.49 11.36
N PHE A 328 -8.80 21.25 11.58
CA PHE A 328 -8.29 20.46 12.70
C PHE A 328 -7.64 21.31 13.82
N ASN A 329 -7.80 22.64 13.77
CA ASN A 329 -7.17 23.56 14.71
C ASN A 329 -7.92 23.72 16.06
N GLY A 330 -9.06 23.06 16.24
CA GLY A 330 -9.90 23.16 17.44
C GLY A 330 -10.81 24.40 17.48
N GLU A 331 -10.69 25.34 16.54
CA GLU A 331 -11.47 26.58 16.49
C GLU A 331 -12.56 26.50 15.40
N THR A 332 -12.19 25.99 14.22
CA THR A 332 -13.05 25.99 13.04
C THR A 332 -14.26 25.08 13.25
N GLU A 333 -15.46 25.65 13.21
CA GLU A 333 -16.71 24.90 13.29
C GLU A 333 -17.14 24.42 11.92
N LYS A 334 -17.44 23.12 11.81
CA LYS A 334 -18.03 22.53 10.60
C LYS A 334 -19.44 22.05 10.86
N GLU A 335 -20.38 22.48 10.01
CA GLU A 335 -21.75 22.02 10.05
C GLU A 335 -21.88 20.60 9.45
N TYR A 336 -22.53 19.71 10.18
CA TYR A 336 -22.92 18.37 9.77
C TYR A 336 -24.43 18.25 9.83
N LYS A 337 -25.06 18.03 8.68
CA LYS A 337 -26.50 17.83 8.57
C LYS A 337 -26.82 16.35 8.49
N THR A 338 -27.70 15.87 9.36
CA THR A 338 -28.33 14.56 9.27
C THR A 338 -29.79 14.73 8.83
N TYR A 339 -30.51 13.62 8.62
CA TYR A 339 -31.92 13.68 8.19
C TYR A 339 -32.84 14.42 9.19
N LYS A 340 -32.48 14.51 10.47
CA LYS A 340 -33.31 15.13 11.51
C LYS A 340 -32.62 16.22 12.33
N GLU A 341 -31.29 16.25 12.32
CA GLU A 341 -30.51 17.05 13.28
C GLU A 341 -29.28 17.66 12.61
N ASN A 342 -28.98 18.91 12.96
CA ASN A 342 -27.77 19.61 12.54
C ASN A 342 -26.80 19.68 13.72
N PHE A 343 -25.52 19.45 13.45
CA PHE A 343 -24.46 19.48 14.44
C PHE A 343 -23.34 20.41 13.99
N MET A 344 -22.79 21.21 14.90
CA MET A 344 -21.49 21.83 14.73
C MET A 344 -20.43 20.92 15.33
N LYS A 345 -19.40 20.61 14.56
CA LYS A 345 -18.24 19.84 15.03
C LYS A 345 -16.97 20.66 14.91
N LYS A 346 -16.18 20.66 15.98
CA LYS A 346 -14.78 21.12 16.01
C LYS A 346 -13.88 19.91 16.12
N PHE A 347 -12.78 19.91 15.38
CA PHE A 347 -11.77 18.86 15.44
C PHE A 347 -10.47 19.46 15.93
N GLU A 348 -9.84 18.81 16.91
CA GLU A 348 -8.58 19.22 17.52
C GLU A 348 -7.65 18.00 17.52
N ILE A 349 -6.50 18.06 16.88
CA ILE A 349 -5.55 16.93 16.89
C ILE A 349 -4.82 16.90 18.24
N THR A 350 -4.89 15.77 18.94
CA THR A 350 -4.23 15.57 20.24
C THR A 350 -2.91 14.83 20.11
N LYS A 351 -2.82 13.87 19.18
CA LYS A 351 -1.59 13.12 18.92
C LYS A 351 -1.36 12.95 17.43
N LEU A 352 -0.19 13.40 16.97
CA LEU A 352 0.28 13.19 15.62
C LEU A 352 0.97 11.81 15.47
N PRO A 353 0.67 11.05 14.39
CA PRO A 353 1.33 9.78 14.11
C PRO A 353 2.71 9.97 13.45
N PRO A 354 3.63 8.99 13.55
CA PRO A 354 4.89 9.04 12.82
C PRO A 354 4.72 9.17 11.30
N TYR A 355 3.67 8.54 10.74
CA TYR A 355 3.26 8.73 9.36
C TYR A 355 1.82 9.21 9.33
N LEU A 356 1.58 10.37 8.72
CA LEU A 356 0.27 10.99 8.62
C LEU A 356 -0.30 10.80 7.22
N ILE A 357 -1.50 10.24 7.13
CA ILE A 357 -2.22 10.08 5.87
C ILE A 357 -3.25 11.21 5.76
N LEU A 358 -3.20 11.99 4.68
CA LEU A 358 -4.25 12.94 4.32
C LEU A 358 -5.06 12.39 3.15
N TYR A 359 -6.38 12.41 3.30
CA TYR A 359 -7.33 12.09 2.24
C TYR A 359 -8.02 13.37 1.80
N ILE A 360 -7.80 13.79 0.55
CA ILE A 360 -8.44 14.96 -0.05
C ILE A 360 -9.72 14.49 -0.72
N LYS A 361 -10.86 14.85 -0.14
CA LYS A 361 -12.18 14.40 -0.60
C LYS A 361 -12.56 15.11 -1.90
N ARG A 362 -12.31 14.44 -3.03
CA ARG A 362 -12.63 14.94 -4.37
C ARG A 362 -13.99 14.51 -4.90
N PHE A 363 -14.47 13.35 -4.51
CA PHE A 363 -15.72 12.80 -5.02
C PHE A 363 -16.89 13.13 -4.10
N THR A 364 -17.89 13.79 -4.66
CA THR A 364 -19.17 14.07 -3.99
C THR A 364 -20.30 13.54 -4.84
N LYS A 365 -21.18 12.76 -4.21
CA LYS A 365 -22.37 12.25 -4.88
C LYS A 365 -23.49 13.28 -4.77
N ASN A 366 -23.87 13.85 -5.90
CA ASN A 366 -25.07 14.67 -6.01
C ASN A 366 -26.28 13.77 -6.31
N THR A 367 -27.47 14.36 -6.40
CA THR A 367 -28.73 13.61 -6.62
C THR A 367 -28.70 12.75 -7.89
N PHE A 368 -27.94 13.18 -8.90
CA PHE A 368 -27.96 12.57 -10.24
C PHE A 368 -26.66 11.82 -10.60
N PHE A 369 -25.50 12.36 -10.26
CA PHE A 369 -24.20 11.79 -10.62
C PHE A 369 -23.13 12.07 -9.55
N ILE A 370 -21.99 11.40 -9.68
CA ILE A 370 -20.81 11.66 -8.87
C ILE A 370 -20.02 12.76 -9.56
N GLU A 371 -19.71 13.82 -8.82
CA GLU A 371 -18.89 14.93 -9.27
C GLU A 371 -17.49 14.82 -8.68
N LYS A 372 -16.48 15.10 -9.50
CA LYS A 372 -15.09 15.25 -9.07
C LYS A 372 -14.79 16.73 -8.90
N ASN A 373 -14.25 17.11 -7.75
CA ASN A 373 -13.73 18.43 -7.51
C ASN A 373 -12.31 18.56 -8.14
N PRO A 374 -12.12 19.42 -9.16
CA PRO A 374 -10.86 19.56 -9.87
C PRO A 374 -9.84 20.47 -9.16
N THR A 375 -10.15 20.98 -7.95
CA THR A 375 -9.30 21.94 -7.24
C THR A 375 -7.91 21.38 -6.96
N ILE A 376 -6.86 22.08 -7.39
CA ILE A 376 -5.47 21.74 -7.09
C ILE A 376 -5.14 22.21 -5.68
N VAL A 377 -4.50 21.33 -4.91
CA VAL A 377 -4.05 21.66 -3.56
C VAL A 377 -2.59 22.06 -3.65
N ASN A 378 -2.26 23.28 -3.21
CA ASN A 378 -0.90 23.77 -3.13
C ASN A 378 -0.29 23.33 -1.79
N PHE A 379 0.72 22.48 -1.84
CA PHE A 379 1.43 21.96 -0.66
C PHE A 379 2.95 21.95 -0.87
N PRO A 380 3.76 22.23 0.16
CA PRO A 380 5.20 21.96 0.10
C PRO A 380 5.45 20.44 0.10
N VAL A 381 6.46 19.98 -0.66
CA VAL A 381 6.86 18.55 -0.63
C VAL A 381 7.72 18.18 0.59
N LYS A 382 8.33 19.17 1.24
CA LYS A 382 9.21 19.01 2.42
C LYS A 382 8.95 20.11 3.43
N GLY A 383 9.15 19.81 4.71
CA GLY A 383 9.16 20.81 5.78
C GLY A 383 7.78 21.38 6.13
N ILE A 384 6.69 20.60 5.99
CA ILE A 384 5.37 21.07 6.40
C ILE A 384 5.28 21.01 7.93
N ASP A 385 5.09 22.16 8.58
CA ASP A 385 4.84 22.17 10.02
C ASP A 385 3.36 21.95 10.33
N PHE A 386 3.05 20.81 10.93
CA PHE A 386 1.73 20.55 11.51
C PHE A 386 1.61 21.13 12.92
N GLY A 387 2.65 21.75 13.46
CA GLY A 387 2.64 22.39 14.77
C GLY A 387 1.68 23.58 14.83
N ASP A 388 1.49 24.30 13.73
CA ASP A 388 0.64 25.50 13.68
C ASP A 388 -0.86 25.20 13.75
N ILE A 389 -1.25 23.95 13.50
CA ILE A 389 -2.63 23.49 13.69
C ILE A 389 -2.87 22.88 15.08
N LEU A 390 -1.83 22.71 15.90
CA LEU A 390 -1.97 22.20 17.26
C LEU A 390 -2.21 23.36 18.22
N THR A 391 -3.02 23.13 19.26
CA THR A 391 -3.12 24.09 20.36
C THR A 391 -1.78 24.20 21.10
N PRO A 392 -1.46 25.35 21.72
CA PRO A 392 -0.16 25.56 22.37
C PRO A 392 0.20 24.48 23.41
N GLU A 393 -0.81 23.99 24.13
CA GLU A 393 -0.68 22.92 25.13
C GLU A 393 -0.24 21.59 24.49
N ILE A 394 -0.81 21.26 23.33
CA ILE A 394 -0.51 20.02 22.61
C ILE A 394 0.82 20.17 21.87
N LYS A 395 1.08 21.32 21.24
CA LYS A 395 2.35 21.63 20.57
C LYS A 395 3.53 21.45 21.54
N ALA A 396 3.40 21.88 22.79
CA ALA A 396 4.42 21.71 23.82
C ALA A 396 4.72 20.24 24.18
N GLN A 397 3.79 19.31 23.94
CA GLN A 397 3.99 17.88 24.20
C GLN A 397 4.72 17.16 23.05
N HIS A 398 4.72 17.73 21.84
CA HIS A 398 5.35 17.13 20.67
C HIS A 398 6.73 17.70 20.45
N LYS A 399 7.77 16.85 20.52
CA LYS A 399 9.15 17.27 20.23
C LYS A 399 9.33 17.68 18.75
N TYR A 400 8.63 17.00 17.85
CA TYR A 400 8.72 17.21 16.42
C TYR A 400 7.33 17.33 15.82
N THR A 401 7.13 18.30 14.93
CA THR A 401 5.85 18.55 14.26
C THR A 401 5.99 18.77 12.75
N THR A 402 7.21 18.68 12.23
CA THR A 402 7.52 18.89 10.81
C THR A 402 7.48 17.58 10.03
N TYR A 403 6.82 17.59 8.87
CA TYR A 403 6.61 16.43 8.04
C TYR A 403 7.11 16.64 6.61
N ASP A 404 7.61 15.56 6.01
CA ASP A 404 7.98 15.48 4.60
C ASP A 404 7.02 14.57 3.84
N LEU A 405 6.65 14.94 2.62
CA LEU A 405 5.81 14.11 1.76
C LEU A 405 6.63 12.88 1.30
N VAL A 406 6.03 11.70 1.39
CA VAL A 406 6.65 10.43 0.96
C VAL A 406 5.89 9.81 -0.21
N ALA A 407 4.56 9.90 -0.22
CA ALA A 407 3.74 9.43 -1.32
C ALA A 407 2.56 10.38 -1.60
N ASN A 408 2.24 10.56 -2.88
CA ASN A 408 1.08 11.32 -3.33
C ASN A 408 0.35 10.55 -4.43
N ILE A 409 -0.83 10.03 -4.10
CA ILE A 409 -1.73 9.33 -5.03
C ILE A 409 -2.61 10.36 -5.70
N VAL A 410 -2.76 10.23 -7.01
CA VAL A 410 -3.51 11.13 -7.88
C VAL A 410 -4.57 10.33 -8.62
N HIS A 411 -5.71 10.99 -8.87
CA HIS A 411 -6.73 10.48 -9.75
C HIS A 411 -6.86 11.40 -10.96
N ASP A 412 -6.66 10.87 -12.16
CA ASP A 412 -6.83 11.60 -13.41
C ASP A 412 -8.10 11.16 -14.13
N GLY A 413 -8.75 12.10 -14.82
CA GLY A 413 -9.96 11.83 -15.58
C GLY A 413 -11.26 11.88 -14.77
N GLU A 414 -12.33 11.35 -15.38
CA GLU A 414 -13.71 11.37 -14.85
C GLU A 414 -13.92 10.36 -13.71
N PRO A 415 -14.86 10.61 -12.77
CA PRO A 415 -15.16 9.68 -11.67
C PRO A 415 -15.45 8.21 -12.04
N SER A 416 -15.90 7.96 -13.27
CA SER A 416 -16.34 6.62 -13.70
C SER A 416 -15.33 5.84 -14.53
N LYS A 417 -14.34 6.53 -15.12
CA LYS A 417 -13.35 5.98 -16.06
C LYS A 417 -11.94 6.52 -15.82
N GLY A 418 -11.71 7.14 -14.67
CA GLY A 418 -10.43 7.71 -14.34
C GLY A 418 -9.37 6.64 -14.07
N THR A 419 -8.13 7.09 -14.01
CA THR A 419 -6.97 6.25 -13.71
C THR A 419 -6.26 6.77 -12.48
N TYR A 420 -5.70 5.85 -11.69
CA TYR A 420 -4.88 6.22 -10.55
C TYR A 420 -3.40 6.07 -10.85
N ARG A 421 -2.62 7.05 -10.42
CA ARG A 421 -1.15 7.01 -10.39
C ARG A 421 -0.63 7.46 -9.03
N VAL A 422 0.61 7.10 -8.71
CA VAL A 422 1.23 7.46 -7.44
C VAL A 422 2.61 8.07 -7.68
N HIS A 423 2.88 9.18 -7.02
CA HIS A 423 4.21 9.76 -6.88
C HIS A 423 4.82 9.24 -5.59
N VAL A 424 6.01 8.67 -5.65
CA VAL A 424 6.74 8.19 -4.46
C VAL A 424 8.12 8.83 -4.39
N LEU A 425 8.56 9.14 -3.18
CA LEU A 425 9.91 9.59 -2.89
C LEU A 425 10.80 8.38 -2.68
N HIS A 426 11.85 8.24 -3.50
CA HIS A 426 12.91 7.30 -3.21
C HIS A 426 13.92 7.94 -2.25
N LYS A 427 14.04 7.40 -1.04
CA LYS A 427 14.88 7.97 0.02
C LYS A 427 16.37 7.94 -0.31
N GLY A 428 16.85 6.89 -0.97
CA GLY A 428 18.29 6.72 -1.27
C GLY A 428 18.88 7.81 -2.17
N ASN A 429 18.07 8.38 -3.06
CA ASN A 429 18.53 9.42 -4.00
C ASN A 429 17.76 10.73 -3.92
N GLY A 430 16.71 10.80 -3.10
CA GLY A 430 15.87 11.98 -2.93
C GLY A 430 15.05 12.37 -4.16
N LYS A 431 14.96 11.50 -5.18
CA LYS A 431 14.17 11.72 -6.39
C LYS A 431 12.75 11.23 -6.23
N TRP A 432 11.85 11.81 -7.03
CA TRP A 432 10.46 11.40 -7.09
C TRP A 432 10.20 10.62 -8.37
N TYR A 433 9.38 9.60 -8.23
CA TYR A 433 8.97 8.72 -9.33
C TYR A 433 7.46 8.68 -9.40
N GLU A 434 6.92 8.92 -10.59
CA GLU A 434 5.53 8.63 -10.91
C GLU A 434 5.42 7.18 -11.37
N MET A 435 4.51 6.44 -10.74
CA MET A 435 4.21 5.06 -11.06
C MET A 435 2.72 4.94 -11.41
N GLN A 436 2.47 4.54 -12.64
CA GLN A 436 1.15 4.20 -13.15
C GLN A 436 1.20 2.77 -13.69
N ASP A 437 0.77 1.82 -12.86
CA ASP A 437 0.86 0.39 -13.13
C ASP A 437 2.29 -0.02 -13.52
N LEU A 438 2.51 -0.37 -14.79
CA LEU A 438 3.81 -0.79 -15.32
C LEU A 438 4.72 0.37 -15.70
N HIS A 439 4.18 1.58 -15.87
CA HIS A 439 4.94 2.74 -16.27
C HIS A 439 5.54 3.42 -15.05
N VAL A 440 6.86 3.61 -15.09
CA VAL A 440 7.64 4.27 -14.05
C VAL A 440 8.44 5.38 -14.72
N ILE A 441 8.22 6.63 -14.28
CA ILE A 441 8.91 7.80 -14.84
C ILE A 441 9.42 8.71 -13.72
N ASP A 442 10.55 9.37 -13.94
CA ASP A 442 11.07 10.40 -13.04
C ASP A 442 10.17 11.64 -13.11
N ILE A 443 9.82 12.21 -11.96
CA ILE A 443 9.02 13.44 -11.88
C ILE A 443 9.71 14.49 -11.01
N LEU A 444 9.62 15.75 -11.43
CA LEU A 444 10.15 16.86 -10.65
C LEU A 444 9.22 17.17 -9.46
N PRO A 445 9.75 17.52 -8.26
CA PRO A 445 8.93 17.81 -7.10
C PRO A 445 7.88 18.92 -7.33
N GLN A 446 8.21 19.91 -8.17
CA GLN A 446 7.33 21.02 -8.54
C GLN A 446 6.10 20.57 -9.35
N MET A 447 6.21 19.46 -10.10
CA MET A 447 5.09 18.93 -10.90
C MET A 447 4.07 18.21 -10.03
N ILE A 448 4.50 17.66 -8.89
CA ILE A 448 3.64 16.90 -7.97
C ILE A 448 2.52 17.80 -7.41
N THR A 449 2.84 19.06 -7.12
CA THR A 449 1.87 20.02 -6.55
C THR A 449 0.83 20.50 -7.56
N LEU A 450 1.07 20.29 -8.86
CA LEU A 450 0.13 20.65 -9.94
C LEU A 450 -0.91 19.57 -10.20
N THR A 451 -0.79 18.42 -9.55
CA THR A 451 -1.69 17.28 -9.77
C THR A 451 -2.88 17.28 -8.82
N GLU A 452 -3.95 16.58 -9.21
CA GLU A 452 -5.15 16.41 -8.39
C GLU A 452 -4.89 15.40 -7.26
N ALA A 453 -4.07 15.81 -6.29
CA ALA A 453 -3.72 15.02 -5.10
C ALA A 453 -4.97 14.46 -4.42
N TYR A 454 -5.01 13.15 -4.24
CA TYR A 454 -6.15 12.40 -3.71
C TYR A 454 -5.85 11.84 -2.33
N ILE A 455 -4.74 11.10 -2.19
CA ILE A 455 -4.26 10.58 -0.90
C ILE A 455 -2.78 10.92 -0.77
N GLN A 456 -2.38 11.47 0.36
CA GLN A 456 -1.00 11.82 0.64
C GLN A 456 -0.52 11.10 1.89
N ILE A 457 0.74 10.68 1.90
CA ILE A 457 1.41 10.11 3.06
C ILE A 457 2.62 10.99 3.39
N TYR A 458 2.64 11.45 4.64
CA TYR A 458 3.66 12.31 5.20
C TYR A 458 4.43 11.57 6.29
N GLU A 459 5.74 11.79 6.37
CA GLU A 459 6.62 11.23 7.40
C GLU A 459 7.11 12.32 8.35
N LEU A 460 7.03 12.06 9.65
CA LEU A 460 7.54 12.94 10.70
C LEU A 460 9.07 13.00 10.65
N LYS A 461 9.61 14.20 10.45
CA LYS A 461 11.04 14.45 10.52
C LYS A 461 11.48 14.46 11.99
N LYS A 462 12.36 13.52 12.35
CA LYS A 462 12.92 13.36 13.71
C LYS A 462 14.30 14.00 13.90
N GLU A 463 14.75 14.77 12.92
CA GLU A 463 16.01 15.50 13.02
C GLU A 463 15.74 16.89 13.57
N ASP A 464 16.41 17.23 14.67
CA ASP A 464 16.64 18.62 15.06
C ASP A 464 17.47 19.23 13.92
N SER A 465 16.87 20.04 13.05
CA SER A 465 17.60 20.79 12.04
C SER A 465 18.59 21.69 12.76
N SER A 466 19.84 21.21 12.83
CA SER A 466 20.99 21.92 13.37
C SER A 466 21.45 22.98 12.38
#